data_AF-A0A316UWX6-F1
#
_entry.id   AF-A0A316UWX6-F1
#
_cell.length_a   1.000
_cell.length_b   1.000
_cell.length_c   1.000
_cell.angle_alpha   90.00
_cell.angle_beta   90.00
_cell.angle_gamma   90.00
#
_symmetry.space_group_name_H-M   'P 1'
#
loop_
_entity.id
_entity.type
_entity.pdbx_description
1 polymer ?
#
loop_
_entity_poly.entity_id
_entity_poly.type
_entity_poly.pdbx_seq_one_letter_code
_entity_poly.pdbx_strand_id
1 'polypeptide(L)'
;MASNEFDRKAAEADNGGNGGPHFHQPNGASGTDLSRQISVTLTPEQFESIYLQPSQKSRQQGQLIKALGNPTCLGVMCFIFNLLPTSCILMGFRGLSASAQLPLVGVYYFVGGLGMTTAGVLEFIIGNTFPFVVFFTFGIFWLSLGALVDPVHAVQMTLATEGTDYYGGPAFYFLTWAIFVFMLTIASLRTNAVLVWILFFVAMTFVLLAAAYFRLAEAQMAAGSNLLIGAGAMGFSACMGGLYLEMSLLLASTEFPFGLPVGDLSGFLRGNKA
;
A
#
# COMPACT_ATOMS: atom_id res chain seq x y z
N MET A 1 25.04 -11.17 -79.46
CA MET A 1 24.43 -11.03 -78.12
C MET A 1 25.57 -11.10 -77.11
N ALA A 2 26.14 -9.93 -76.78
CA ALA A 2 26.03 -9.30 -75.46
C ALA A 2 26.86 -10.05 -74.40
N SER A 3 28.16 -9.73 -74.31
CA SER A 3 28.79 -8.81 -73.32
C SER A 3 29.20 -9.56 -72.05
N ASN A 4 30.47 -9.97 -71.90
CA ASN A 4 31.70 -9.20 -71.62
C ASN A 4 32.00 -9.10 -70.12
N GLU A 5 33.27 -9.39 -69.80
CA GLU A 5 34.08 -8.84 -68.69
C GLU A 5 33.60 -9.19 -67.27
N PHE A 6 34.34 -9.91 -66.43
CA PHE A 6 35.72 -9.62 -66.05
C PHE A 6 36.44 -10.91 -65.67
N ASP A 7 37.37 -11.29 -66.54
CA ASP A 7 38.50 -12.13 -66.21
C ASP A 7 39.45 -11.35 -65.26
N ARG A 8 40.35 -12.08 -64.60
CA ARG A 8 41.72 -11.64 -64.29
C ARG A 8 42.09 -11.15 -62.86
N LYS A 9 42.73 -12.09 -62.16
CA LYS A 9 44.04 -12.01 -61.45
C LYS A 9 44.15 -11.33 -60.07
N ALA A 10 44.59 -12.18 -59.13
CA ALA A 10 45.88 -12.15 -58.42
C ALA A 10 46.19 -11.09 -57.35
N ALA A 11 46.95 -11.56 -56.36
CA ALA A 11 47.82 -10.85 -55.41
C ALA A 11 47.09 -10.13 -54.27
N GLU A 12 47.12 -10.65 -53.03
CA GLU A 12 48.21 -10.62 -52.03
C GLU A 12 48.13 -9.39 -51.11
N ALA A 13 48.53 -9.63 -49.83
CA ALA A 13 48.84 -8.69 -48.76
C ALA A 13 47.63 -8.06 -48.02
N ASP A 14 47.56 -7.93 -46.69
CA ASP A 14 48.47 -8.22 -45.57
C ASP A 14 47.70 -8.02 -44.24
N ASN A 15 48.19 -8.69 -43.19
CA ASN A 15 48.12 -8.36 -41.76
C ASN A 15 46.82 -8.34 -40.92
N GLY A 16 46.84 -9.11 -39.82
CA GLY A 16 46.23 -8.67 -38.56
C GLY A 16 45.67 -9.73 -37.60
N GLY A 17 46.52 -10.43 -36.85
CA GLY A 17 46.26 -10.78 -35.43
C GLY A 17 45.32 -11.95 -35.08
N ASN A 18 45.91 -13.12 -34.85
CA ASN A 18 45.31 -14.27 -34.16
C ASN A 18 45.31 -14.07 -32.63
N GLY A 19 44.23 -14.46 -31.94
CA GLY A 19 44.14 -14.40 -30.47
C GLY A 19 42.82 -14.91 -29.88
N GLY A 20 42.33 -16.08 -30.32
CA GLY A 20 41.21 -16.77 -29.65
C GLY A 20 41.70 -17.71 -28.53
N PRO A 21 40.97 -17.87 -27.41
CA PRO A 21 41.40 -18.74 -26.32
C PRO A 21 41.24 -20.23 -26.67
N HIS A 22 42.33 -20.97 -26.51
CA HIS A 22 42.39 -22.42 -26.59
C HIS A 22 41.83 -23.06 -25.32
N PHE A 23 40.97 -24.08 -25.47
CA PHE A 23 40.67 -25.03 -24.39
C PHE A 23 40.98 -26.46 -24.84
N HIS A 24 41.72 -27.15 -23.99
CA HIS A 24 42.17 -28.53 -24.13
C HIS A 24 41.09 -29.48 -23.59
N GLN A 25 40.63 -30.41 -24.42
CA GLN A 25 39.88 -31.60 -23.99
C GLN A 25 40.75 -32.84 -24.20
N PRO A 26 40.88 -33.74 -23.21
CA PRO A 26 41.31 -35.09 -23.47
C PRO A 26 40.10 -36.01 -23.70
N ASN A 27 39.99 -36.48 -24.94
CA ASN A 27 39.56 -37.80 -25.42
C ASN A 27 38.65 -38.69 -24.53
N GLY A 28 37.53 -39.14 -25.12
CA GLY A 28 36.90 -40.42 -24.74
C GLY A 28 35.42 -40.60 -25.10
N ALA A 29 35.16 -41.08 -26.33
CA ALA A 29 34.04 -41.94 -26.77
C ALA A 29 32.58 -41.72 -26.25
N SER A 30 31.73 -41.21 -27.15
CA SER A 30 30.33 -41.61 -27.48
C SER A 30 29.38 -42.16 -26.40
N GLY A 31 28.25 -41.47 -26.18
CA GLY A 31 26.99 -42.11 -25.76
C GLY A 31 25.95 -41.21 -25.07
N THR A 32 24.88 -40.91 -25.79
CA THR A 32 23.52 -40.51 -25.34
C THR A 32 23.26 -39.09 -24.80
N ASP A 33 22.58 -38.32 -25.66
CA ASP A 33 21.58 -37.28 -25.40
C ASP A 33 20.69 -37.59 -24.17
N LEU A 34 20.41 -36.58 -23.33
CA LEU A 34 19.07 -36.25 -22.80
C LEU A 34 19.12 -35.14 -21.72
N SER A 35 18.14 -34.23 -21.84
CA SER A 35 17.78 -33.10 -20.96
C SER A 35 18.60 -31.83 -21.11
N ARG A 36 18.08 -30.96 -21.98
CA ARG A 36 18.26 -29.51 -21.94
C ARG A 36 17.66 -28.97 -20.64
N GLN A 37 18.33 -29.17 -19.51
CA GLN A 37 18.00 -28.46 -18.28
C GLN A 37 18.67 -27.09 -18.37
N ILE A 38 17.97 -26.12 -18.97
CA ILE A 38 18.31 -24.71 -18.79
C ILE A 38 17.93 -24.37 -17.36
N SER A 39 18.75 -24.76 -16.39
CA SER A 39 18.78 -24.04 -15.14
C SER A 39 19.33 -22.67 -15.49
N VAL A 40 18.44 -21.68 -15.64
CA VAL A 40 18.88 -20.29 -15.61
C VAL A 40 19.37 -20.06 -14.19
N THR A 41 20.64 -20.37 -13.95
CA THR A 41 21.34 -19.93 -12.75
C THR A 41 21.40 -18.41 -12.90
N LEU A 42 20.47 -17.74 -12.24
CA LEU A 42 20.46 -16.29 -12.14
C LEU A 42 21.87 -15.85 -11.73
N THR A 43 22.47 -14.95 -12.51
CA THR A 43 23.76 -14.38 -12.10
C THR A 43 23.55 -13.62 -10.78
N PRO A 44 24.58 -13.53 -9.90
CA PRO A 44 24.46 -12.76 -8.67
C PRO A 44 23.96 -11.32 -8.90
N GLU A 45 24.35 -10.71 -10.03
CA GLU A 45 23.87 -9.39 -10.47
C GLU A 45 22.38 -9.38 -10.88
N GLN A 46 21.87 -10.44 -11.52
CA GLN A 46 20.45 -10.59 -11.82
C GLN A 46 19.61 -10.84 -10.56
N PHE A 47 20.14 -11.62 -9.62
CA PHE A 47 19.53 -11.84 -8.32
C PHE A 47 19.49 -10.53 -7.52
N GLU A 48 20.58 -9.77 -7.46
CA GLU A 48 20.62 -8.44 -6.84
C GLU A 48 19.71 -7.43 -7.56
N SER A 49 19.58 -7.48 -8.88
CA SER A 49 18.63 -6.64 -9.63
C SER A 49 17.16 -6.93 -9.31
N ILE A 50 16.83 -8.17 -8.95
CA ILE A 50 15.49 -8.57 -8.50
C ILE A 50 15.21 -8.01 -7.08
N TYR A 51 16.24 -7.86 -6.24
CA TYR A 51 16.08 -7.45 -4.84
C TYR A 51 16.38 -5.97 -4.53
N LEU A 52 17.19 -5.25 -5.32
CA LEU A 52 17.83 -3.99 -4.87
C LEU A 52 17.77 -2.79 -5.82
N GLN A 53 16.96 -2.76 -6.88
CA GLN A 53 16.89 -1.56 -7.74
C GLN A 53 15.66 -0.67 -7.51
N PRO A 54 15.78 0.49 -6.83
CA PRO A 54 14.73 1.50 -6.78
C PRO A 54 14.54 2.26 -8.12
N SER A 55 15.56 2.31 -9.00
CA SER A 55 15.55 3.18 -10.19
C SER A 55 14.83 2.60 -11.42
N GLN A 56 14.86 1.27 -11.62
CA GLN A 56 14.06 0.62 -12.67
C GLN A 56 12.58 0.55 -12.28
N LYS A 57 12.31 0.35 -10.98
CA LYS A 57 10.95 0.37 -10.42
C LYS A 57 10.28 1.72 -10.69
N SER A 58 10.92 2.85 -10.42
CA SER A 58 10.30 4.17 -10.63
C SER A 58 9.94 4.46 -12.10
N ARG A 59 10.77 4.02 -13.06
CA ARG A 59 10.49 4.21 -14.50
C ARG A 59 9.38 3.29 -15.00
N GLN A 60 9.40 2.01 -14.63
CA GLN A 60 8.34 1.06 -14.98
C GLN A 60 7.02 1.42 -14.28
N GLN A 61 7.05 1.78 -13.00
CA GLN A 61 5.91 2.31 -12.25
C GLN A 61 5.30 3.52 -12.96
N GLY A 62 6.12 4.49 -13.39
CA GLY A 62 5.64 5.65 -14.14
C GLY A 62 4.96 5.27 -15.46
N GLN A 63 5.47 4.26 -16.18
CA GLN A 63 4.83 3.75 -17.39
C GLN A 63 3.51 3.03 -17.10
N LEU A 64 3.45 2.23 -16.03
CA LEU A 64 2.24 1.54 -15.60
C LEU A 64 1.17 2.50 -15.11
N ILE A 65 1.52 3.53 -14.32
CA ILE A 65 0.59 4.58 -13.90
C ILE A 65 0.02 5.32 -15.12
N LYS A 66 0.87 5.60 -16.13
CA LYS A 66 0.39 6.22 -17.37
C LYS A 66 -0.55 5.31 -18.18
N ALA A 67 -0.37 3.99 -18.10
CA ALA A 67 -1.18 3.02 -18.82
C ALA A 67 -2.47 2.59 -18.10
N LEU A 68 -2.43 2.46 -16.77
CA LEU A 68 -3.48 1.88 -15.92
C LEU A 68 -4.17 2.90 -15.01
N GLY A 69 -3.59 4.09 -14.86
CA GLY A 69 -4.03 5.10 -13.90
C GLY A 69 -3.37 4.97 -12.53
N ASN A 70 -3.60 5.97 -11.67
CA ASN A 70 -3.12 5.99 -10.30
C ASN A 70 -4.20 5.45 -9.32
N PRO A 71 -4.04 4.25 -8.74
CA PRO A 71 -5.01 3.68 -7.82
C PRO A 71 -5.00 4.33 -6.43
N THR A 72 -3.98 5.15 -6.10
CA THR A 72 -3.92 5.86 -4.81
C THR A 72 -5.15 6.74 -4.61
N CYS A 73 -5.65 7.41 -5.65
CA CYS A 73 -6.85 8.26 -5.56
C CYS A 73 -8.07 7.45 -5.08
N LEU A 74 -8.25 6.25 -5.62
CA LEU A 74 -9.34 5.36 -5.21
C LEU A 74 -9.20 4.97 -3.73
N GLY A 75 -7.99 4.58 -3.32
CA GLY A 75 -7.71 4.19 -1.94
C GLY A 75 -7.97 5.31 -0.94
N VAL A 76 -7.52 6.54 -1.25
CA VAL A 76 -7.71 7.72 -0.40
C VAL A 76 -9.20 8.13 -0.34
N MET A 77 -9.93 8.09 -1.46
CA MET A 77 -11.38 8.34 -1.43
C MET A 77 -12.15 7.31 -0.61
N CYS A 78 -11.85 6.02 -0.75
CA CYS A 78 -12.44 4.97 0.07
C CYS A 78 -12.16 5.20 1.56
N PHE A 79 -10.95 5.65 1.90
CA PHE A 79 -10.59 6.02 3.27
C PHE A 79 -11.44 7.19 3.79
N ILE A 80 -11.58 8.27 3.01
CA ILE A 80 -12.36 9.45 3.39
C ILE A 80 -13.85 9.10 3.56
N PHE A 81 -14.47 8.46 2.57
CA PHE A 81 -15.90 8.15 2.60
C PHE A 81 -16.27 7.18 3.73
N ASN A 82 -15.30 6.42 4.23
CA ASN A 82 -15.54 5.52 5.34
C ASN A 82 -15.24 6.15 6.70
N LEU A 83 -14.06 6.76 6.86
CA LEU A 83 -13.62 7.30 8.14
C LEU A 83 -14.32 8.61 8.48
N LEU A 84 -14.57 9.51 7.52
CA LEU A 84 -15.12 10.83 7.82
C LEU A 84 -16.54 10.75 8.45
N PRO A 85 -17.51 9.99 7.90
CA PRO A 85 -18.81 9.82 8.55
C PRO A 85 -18.69 9.13 9.92
N THR A 86 -17.81 8.13 10.02
CA THR A 86 -17.56 7.41 11.28
C THR A 86 -17.01 8.34 12.37
N SER A 87 -16.07 9.21 12.01
CA SER A 87 -15.52 10.24 12.90
C SER A 87 -16.57 11.24 13.35
N CYS A 88 -17.43 11.72 12.44
CA CYS A 88 -18.54 12.61 12.80
C CYS A 88 -19.51 11.94 13.79
N ILE A 89 -19.81 10.65 13.62
CA ILE A 89 -20.64 9.87 14.54
C ILE A 89 -19.97 9.75 15.91
N LEU A 90 -18.68 9.39 15.95
CA LEU A 90 -17.93 9.25 17.20
C LEU A 90 -17.83 10.57 17.97
N MET A 91 -17.71 11.70 17.26
CA MET A 91 -17.73 13.05 17.86
C MET A 91 -19.12 13.48 18.34
N GLY A 92 -20.18 12.71 18.05
CA GLY A 92 -21.55 13.02 18.43
C GLY A 92 -22.16 14.18 17.66
N PHE A 93 -21.70 14.44 16.43
CA PHE A 93 -22.30 15.48 15.60
C PHE A 93 -23.80 15.25 15.45
N ARG A 94 -24.59 16.32 15.62
CA ARG A 94 -26.06 16.29 15.59
C ARG A 94 -26.67 15.40 16.69
N GLY A 95 -25.96 15.17 17.80
CA GLY A 95 -26.43 14.35 18.92
C GLY A 95 -26.45 12.86 18.63
N LEU A 96 -25.70 12.40 17.63
CA LEU A 96 -25.57 10.98 17.31
C LEU A 96 -24.77 10.25 18.40
N SER A 97 -25.09 8.98 18.60
CA SER A 97 -24.29 8.05 19.42
C SER A 97 -23.53 7.08 18.53
N ALA A 98 -22.60 6.29 19.10
CA ALA A 98 -21.88 5.25 18.37
C ALA A 98 -22.80 4.25 17.65
N SER A 99 -24.04 4.06 18.13
CA SER A 99 -25.05 3.21 17.46
C SER A 99 -25.41 3.70 16.05
N ALA A 100 -25.16 4.98 15.72
CA ALA A 100 -25.36 5.51 14.37
C ALA A 100 -24.35 4.98 13.33
N GLN A 101 -23.39 4.14 13.75
CA GLN A 101 -22.54 3.38 12.83
C GLN A 101 -23.28 2.21 12.17
N LEU A 102 -24.37 1.71 12.76
CA LEU A 102 -25.12 0.57 12.23
C LEU A 102 -25.65 0.80 10.79
N PRO A 103 -26.24 1.96 10.45
CA PRO A 103 -26.60 2.28 9.05
C PRO A 103 -25.40 2.33 8.08
N LEU A 104 -24.16 2.41 8.57
CA LEU A 104 -22.95 2.47 7.74
C LEU A 104 -22.34 1.10 7.44
N VAL A 105 -22.92 -0.01 7.90
CA VAL A 105 -22.40 -1.37 7.63
C VAL A 105 -22.16 -1.62 6.14
N GLY A 106 -23.06 -1.16 5.26
CA GLY A 106 -22.85 -1.26 3.81
C GLY A 106 -21.64 -0.45 3.31
N VAL A 107 -21.40 0.73 3.87
CA VAL A 107 -20.22 1.55 3.56
C VAL A 107 -18.95 0.81 4.01
N TYR A 108 -18.97 0.19 5.20
CA TYR A 108 -17.85 -0.58 5.72
C TYR A 108 -17.49 -1.77 4.83
N TYR A 109 -18.48 -2.51 4.33
CA TYR A 109 -18.21 -3.63 3.43
C TYR A 109 -17.78 -3.21 2.03
N PHE A 110 -18.50 -2.28 1.39
CA PHE A 110 -18.32 -2.02 -0.04
C PHE A 110 -17.30 -0.91 -0.31
N VAL A 111 -17.31 0.17 0.46
CA VAL A 111 -16.43 1.32 0.24
C VAL A 111 -15.13 1.15 1.01
N GLY A 112 -15.25 1.01 2.34
CA GLY A 112 -14.10 0.78 3.22
C GLY A 112 -13.43 -0.55 2.92
N GLY A 113 -14.20 -1.61 2.70
CA GLY A 113 -13.70 -2.96 2.48
C GLY A 113 -13.30 -3.26 1.05
N LEU A 114 -14.28 -3.60 0.21
CA LEU A 114 -14.04 -4.03 -1.17
C LEU A 114 -13.33 -2.96 -2.01
N GLY A 115 -13.79 -1.71 -1.96
CA GLY A 115 -13.19 -0.61 -2.71
C GLY A 115 -11.73 -0.37 -2.33
N MET A 116 -11.44 -0.27 -1.04
CA MET A 116 -10.07 -0.01 -0.56
C MET A 116 -9.13 -1.21 -0.76
N THR A 117 -9.59 -2.43 -0.50
CA THR A 117 -8.79 -3.63 -0.80
C THR A 117 -8.47 -3.74 -2.29
N THR A 118 -9.43 -3.41 -3.16
CA THR A 118 -9.20 -3.34 -4.62
C THR A 118 -8.14 -2.30 -4.95
N ALA A 119 -8.20 -1.09 -4.37
CA ALA A 119 -7.15 -0.09 -4.54
C ALA A 119 -5.77 -0.62 -4.11
N GLY A 120 -5.71 -1.35 -2.98
CA GLY A 120 -4.50 -2.04 -2.55
C GLY A 120 -3.97 -3.04 -3.58
N VAL A 121 -4.82 -3.92 -4.11
CA VAL A 121 -4.42 -4.90 -5.15
C VAL A 121 -3.90 -4.18 -6.40
N LEU A 122 -4.51 -3.07 -6.80
CA LEU A 122 -4.04 -2.27 -7.93
C LEU A 122 -2.67 -1.62 -7.66
N GLU A 123 -2.40 -1.15 -6.44
CA GLU A 123 -1.07 -0.68 -6.04
C GLU A 123 -0.03 -1.79 -6.09
N PHE A 124 -0.40 -3.01 -5.72
CA PHE A 124 0.48 -4.17 -5.85
C PHE A 124 0.84 -4.46 -7.31
N ILE A 125 -0.11 -4.36 -8.24
CA ILE A 125 0.11 -4.54 -9.68
C ILE A 125 1.09 -3.51 -10.24
N ILE A 126 0.99 -2.25 -9.80
CA ILE A 126 1.90 -1.18 -10.21
C ILE A 126 3.28 -1.30 -9.52
N GLY A 127 3.37 -2.06 -8.43
CA GLY A 127 4.60 -2.30 -7.67
C GLY A 127 4.82 -1.30 -6.53
N ASN A 128 3.77 -0.64 -6.06
CA ASN A 128 3.81 0.31 -4.95
C ASN A 128 3.55 -0.40 -3.62
N THR A 129 4.59 -0.97 -3.01
CA THR A 129 4.46 -1.78 -1.78
C THR A 129 3.84 -1.03 -0.61
N PHE A 130 4.26 0.22 -0.37
CA PHE A 130 3.79 0.96 0.81
C PHE A 130 2.28 1.28 0.71
N PRO A 131 1.78 1.95 -0.35
CA PRO A 131 0.34 2.14 -0.55
C PRO A 131 -0.45 0.82 -0.62
N PHE A 132 0.09 -0.24 -1.23
CA PHE A 132 -0.53 -1.58 -1.21
C PHE A 132 -0.81 -2.05 0.21
N VAL A 133 0.22 -2.10 1.06
CA VAL A 133 0.07 -2.56 2.44
C VAL A 133 -0.91 -1.67 3.19
N VAL A 134 -0.85 -0.35 3.00
CA VAL A 134 -1.79 0.59 3.63
C VAL A 134 -3.23 0.27 3.19
N PHE A 135 -3.58 0.43 1.92
CA PHE A 135 -4.97 0.30 1.48
C PHE A 135 -5.52 -1.12 1.64
N PHE A 136 -4.72 -2.15 1.39
CA PHE A 136 -5.18 -3.52 1.51
C PHE A 136 -5.50 -3.89 2.96
N THR A 137 -4.61 -3.58 3.90
CA THR A 137 -4.83 -3.89 5.31
C THR A 137 -5.96 -3.05 5.89
N PHE A 138 -6.02 -1.75 5.61
CA PHE A 138 -7.13 -0.90 6.05
C PHE A 138 -8.47 -1.32 5.42
N GLY A 139 -8.46 -1.86 4.19
CA GLY A 139 -9.67 -2.43 3.62
C GLY A 139 -10.16 -3.64 4.40
N ILE A 140 -9.27 -4.55 4.76
CA ILE A 140 -9.60 -5.70 5.62
C ILE A 140 -10.05 -5.25 7.01
N PHE A 141 -9.46 -4.19 7.57
CA PHE A 141 -9.92 -3.58 8.81
C PHE A 141 -11.40 -3.20 8.73
N TRP A 142 -11.81 -2.48 7.69
CA TRP A 142 -13.20 -2.07 7.54
C TRP A 142 -14.16 -3.23 7.31
N LEU A 143 -13.74 -4.28 6.59
CA LEU A 143 -14.51 -5.54 6.49
C LEU A 143 -14.72 -6.18 7.87
N SER A 144 -13.65 -6.26 8.67
CA SER A 144 -13.71 -6.85 10.02
C SER A 144 -14.58 -6.03 10.97
N LEU A 145 -14.53 -4.70 10.88
CA LEU A 145 -15.36 -3.81 11.69
C LEU A 145 -16.83 -3.85 11.23
N GLY A 146 -17.06 -3.97 9.92
CA GLY A 146 -18.38 -4.22 9.35
C GLY A 146 -19.00 -5.47 9.93
N ALA A 147 -18.27 -6.59 9.95
CA ALA A 147 -18.72 -7.84 10.55
C ALA A 147 -19.00 -7.73 12.05
N LEU A 148 -18.21 -6.92 12.79
CA LEU A 148 -18.42 -6.69 14.22
C LEU A 148 -19.73 -5.95 14.51
N VAL A 149 -20.07 -4.94 13.69
CA VAL A 149 -21.24 -4.06 13.89
C VAL A 149 -22.50 -4.63 13.25
N ASP A 150 -22.36 -5.46 12.22
CA ASP A 150 -23.47 -6.06 11.49
C ASP A 150 -24.29 -7.03 12.36
N PRO A 151 -25.60 -6.77 12.58
CA PRO A 151 -26.45 -7.62 13.40
C PRO A 151 -26.57 -9.06 12.91
N VAL A 152 -26.31 -9.32 11.62
CA VAL A 152 -26.35 -10.67 11.03
C VAL A 152 -25.35 -11.61 11.72
N HIS A 153 -24.20 -11.09 12.18
CA HIS A 153 -23.19 -11.86 12.88
C HIS A 153 -23.49 -12.04 14.37
N ALA A 154 -24.50 -11.34 14.90
CA ALA A 154 -24.99 -11.43 16.28
C ALA A 154 -23.92 -11.30 17.38
N VAL A 155 -22.74 -10.73 17.09
CA VAL A 155 -21.63 -10.61 18.05
C VAL A 155 -22.06 -9.77 19.25
N GLN A 156 -22.59 -8.57 18.98
CA GLN A 156 -23.07 -7.68 20.03
C GLN A 156 -24.26 -8.29 20.78
N MET A 157 -25.20 -8.96 20.09
CA MET A 157 -26.34 -9.60 20.74
C MET A 157 -25.94 -10.73 21.68
N THR A 158 -24.89 -11.49 21.33
CA THR A 158 -24.40 -12.62 22.11
C THR A 158 -23.64 -12.16 23.35
N LEU A 159 -22.84 -11.09 23.23
CA LEU A 159 -21.90 -10.66 24.26
C LEU A 159 -22.32 -9.37 24.99
N ALA A 160 -23.46 -8.75 24.66
CA ALA A 160 -23.89 -7.48 25.25
C ALA A 160 -24.07 -7.53 26.78
N THR A 161 -24.39 -8.71 27.34
CA THR A 161 -24.49 -8.92 28.79
C THR A 161 -23.12 -9.12 29.45
N GLU A 162 -22.10 -9.46 28.68
CA GLU A 162 -20.72 -9.69 29.10
C GLU A 162 -19.86 -8.49 28.66
N GLY A 163 -20.21 -7.29 29.15
CA GLY A 163 -19.62 -6.03 28.70
C GLY A 163 -18.08 -6.03 28.69
N THR A 164 -17.44 -6.69 29.66
CA THR A 164 -15.97 -6.82 29.68
C THR A 164 -15.43 -7.57 28.47
N ASP A 165 -16.05 -8.68 28.06
CA ASP A 165 -15.57 -9.50 26.94
C ASP A 165 -15.93 -8.87 25.59
N TYR A 166 -17.13 -8.28 25.49
CA TYR A 166 -17.55 -7.55 24.30
C TYR A 166 -16.64 -6.35 24.00
N TYR A 167 -16.25 -5.58 25.02
CA TYR A 167 -15.37 -4.42 24.81
C TYR A 167 -13.88 -4.77 24.83
N GLY A 168 -13.47 -5.78 25.60
CA GLY A 168 -12.07 -6.18 25.76
C GLY A 168 -11.44 -6.73 24.47
N GLY A 169 -12.17 -7.57 23.72
CA GLY A 169 -11.70 -8.11 22.45
C GLY A 169 -11.36 -7.02 21.42
N PRO A 170 -12.29 -6.12 21.07
CA PRO A 170 -12.03 -4.98 20.20
C PRO A 170 -10.96 -4.02 20.75
N ALA A 171 -10.83 -3.85 22.08
CA ALA A 171 -9.78 -3.01 22.66
C ALA A 171 -8.37 -3.50 22.26
N PHE A 172 -8.10 -4.80 22.39
CA PHE A 172 -6.84 -5.38 21.96
C PHE A 172 -6.67 -5.31 20.44
N TYR A 173 -7.73 -5.51 19.68
CA TYR A 173 -7.69 -5.35 18.23
C TYR A 173 -7.26 -3.93 17.82
N PHE A 174 -7.89 -2.90 18.38
CA PHE A 174 -7.52 -1.50 18.12
C PHE A 174 -6.12 -1.17 18.63
N LEU A 175 -5.67 -1.78 19.73
CA LEU A 175 -4.30 -1.61 20.21
C LEU A 175 -3.27 -2.17 19.22
N THR A 176 -3.52 -3.36 18.65
CA THR A 176 -2.67 -3.92 17.59
C THR A 176 -2.64 -3.02 16.37
N TRP A 177 -3.79 -2.48 15.96
CA TRP A 177 -3.86 -1.48 14.89
C TRP A 177 -3.08 -0.21 15.22
N ALA A 178 -3.16 0.30 16.45
CA ALA A 178 -2.39 1.47 16.86
C ALA A 178 -0.88 1.26 16.66
N ILE A 179 -0.36 0.09 17.06
CA ILE A 179 1.05 -0.28 16.87
C ILE A 179 1.40 -0.34 15.39
N PHE A 180 0.59 -1.05 14.60
CA PHE A 180 0.82 -1.20 13.16
C PHE A 180 0.81 0.15 12.43
N VAL A 181 -0.17 1.01 12.70
CA VAL A 181 -0.26 2.33 12.05
C VAL A 181 0.87 3.23 12.51
N PHE A 182 1.33 3.14 13.76
CA PHE A 182 2.52 3.89 14.19
C PHE A 182 3.77 3.46 13.42
N MET A 183 3.94 2.17 13.12
CA MET A 183 5.01 1.69 12.24
C MET A 183 4.87 2.27 10.82
N LEU A 184 3.65 2.33 10.27
CA LEU A 184 3.38 2.97 8.98
C LEU A 184 3.71 4.47 9.01
N THR A 185 3.37 5.18 10.09
CA THR A 185 3.70 6.60 10.27
C THR A 185 5.21 6.81 10.21
N ILE A 186 6.00 5.99 10.92
CA ILE A 186 7.47 6.08 10.88
C ILE A 186 7.99 5.79 9.47
N ALA A 187 7.49 4.76 8.80
CA ALA A 187 7.87 4.43 7.43
C ALA A 187 7.52 5.54 6.44
N SER A 188 6.43 6.28 6.68
CA SER A 188 5.97 7.37 5.82
C SER A 188 6.81 8.65 5.91
N LEU A 189 7.72 8.78 6.88
CA LEU A 189 8.58 9.97 7.06
C LEU A 189 9.49 10.27 5.87
N ARG A 190 9.63 9.34 4.90
CA ARG A 190 10.36 9.54 3.64
C ARG A 190 9.47 9.82 2.43
N THR A 191 8.17 9.99 2.64
CA THR A 191 7.18 10.22 1.58
C THR A 191 6.83 11.70 1.49
N ASN A 192 5.67 12.11 2.02
CA ASN A 192 5.24 13.51 2.08
C ASN A 192 4.60 13.84 3.44
N ALA A 193 4.62 15.11 3.81
CA ALA A 193 4.16 15.59 5.10
C ALA A 193 2.66 15.36 5.33
N VAL A 194 1.84 15.43 4.28
CA VAL A 194 0.40 15.18 4.37
C VAL A 194 0.11 13.71 4.69
N LEU A 195 0.86 12.76 4.10
CA LEU A 195 0.71 11.34 4.41
C LEU A 195 1.12 11.01 5.85
N VAL A 196 2.23 11.62 6.33
CA VAL A 196 2.65 11.51 7.73
C VAL A 196 1.56 12.05 8.67
N TRP A 197 0.96 13.20 8.34
CA TRP A 197 -0.15 13.77 9.09
C TRP A 197 -1.33 12.79 9.18
N ILE A 198 -1.78 12.26 8.04
CA ILE A 198 -2.89 11.30 7.99
C ILE A 198 -2.60 10.10 8.89
N LEU A 199 -1.46 9.44 8.70
CA LEU A 199 -1.12 8.21 9.44
C LEU A 199 -0.91 8.47 10.94
N PHE A 200 -0.32 9.61 11.31
CA PHE A 200 -0.18 10.00 12.71
C PHE A 200 -1.55 10.15 13.40
N PHE A 201 -2.47 10.90 12.78
CA PHE A 201 -3.80 11.10 13.36
C PHE A 201 -4.63 9.80 13.36
N VAL A 202 -4.49 8.94 12.34
CA VAL A 202 -5.12 7.60 12.36
C VAL A 202 -4.52 6.72 13.48
N ALA A 203 -3.21 6.77 13.72
CA ALA A 203 -2.61 6.06 14.85
C ALA A 203 -3.20 6.54 16.18
N MET A 204 -3.35 7.86 16.35
CA MET A 204 -3.98 8.43 17.55
C MET A 204 -5.46 8.05 17.69
N THR A 205 -6.21 7.93 16.58
CA THR A 205 -7.57 7.39 16.60
C THR A 205 -7.59 5.98 17.19
N PHE A 206 -6.71 5.08 16.74
CA PHE A 206 -6.65 3.72 17.27
C PHE A 206 -6.22 3.64 18.72
N VAL A 207 -5.26 4.48 19.16
CA VAL A 207 -4.87 4.57 20.57
C VAL A 207 -6.08 4.95 21.44
N LEU A 208 -6.82 5.97 21.03
CA LEU A 208 -7.99 6.44 21.77
C LEU A 208 -9.16 5.46 21.71
N LEU A 209 -9.36 4.74 20.59
CA LEU A 209 -10.34 3.65 20.48
C LEU A 209 -10.00 2.51 21.44
N ALA A 210 -8.74 2.05 21.46
CA ALA A 210 -8.31 1.00 22.37
C ALA A 210 -8.55 1.41 23.83
N ALA A 211 -8.11 2.62 24.20
CA ALA A 211 -8.33 3.16 25.54
C ALA A 211 -9.83 3.29 25.88
N ALA A 212 -10.65 3.77 24.93
CA ALA A 212 -12.10 3.88 25.12
C ALA A 212 -12.73 2.53 25.42
N TYR A 213 -12.41 1.51 24.62
CA TYR A 213 -12.95 0.16 24.79
C TYR A 213 -12.46 -0.51 26.08
N PHE A 214 -11.22 -0.28 26.52
CA PHE A 214 -10.80 -0.72 27.86
C PHE A 214 -11.61 -0.06 28.98
N ARG A 215 -11.87 1.26 28.90
CA ARG A 215 -12.72 1.95 29.89
C ARG A 215 -14.17 1.46 29.88
N LEU A 216 -14.70 1.12 28.70
CA LEU A 216 -16.03 0.52 28.57
C LEU A 216 -16.06 -0.88 29.18
N ALA A 217 -15.00 -1.68 29.01
CA ALA A 217 -14.86 -3.01 29.63
C ALA A 217 -14.80 -2.94 31.17
N GLU A 218 -14.27 -1.84 31.72
CA GLU A 218 -14.24 -1.51 33.16
C GLU A 218 -15.55 -0.85 33.67
N ALA A 219 -16.61 -0.82 32.85
CA ALA A 219 -17.88 -0.15 33.14
C ALA A 219 -17.79 1.38 33.38
N GLN A 220 -16.70 2.03 32.96
CA GLN A 220 -16.50 3.47 33.05
C GLN A 220 -17.08 4.19 31.82
N MET A 221 -18.41 4.16 31.68
CA MET A 221 -19.11 4.62 30.48
C MET A 221 -18.82 6.07 30.07
N ALA A 222 -18.76 6.99 31.04
CA ALA A 222 -18.48 8.41 30.77
C ALA A 222 -17.05 8.62 30.24
N ALA A 223 -16.06 7.96 30.85
CA ALA A 223 -14.67 8.04 30.41
C ALA A 223 -14.50 7.41 29.02
N GLY A 224 -15.10 6.24 28.79
CA GLY A 224 -15.11 5.58 27.49
C GLY A 224 -15.73 6.46 26.40
N SER A 225 -16.90 7.05 26.67
CA SER A 225 -17.58 7.95 25.73
C SER A 225 -16.74 9.18 25.39
N ASN A 226 -16.08 9.80 26.37
CA ASN A 226 -15.21 10.96 26.11
C ASN A 226 -13.99 10.58 25.23
N LEU A 227 -13.43 9.39 25.44
CA LEU A 227 -12.33 8.88 24.61
C LEU A 227 -12.79 8.55 23.19
N LEU A 228 -14.02 8.04 23.00
CA LEU A 228 -14.61 7.85 21.67
C LEU A 228 -14.74 9.17 20.92
N ILE A 229 -15.19 10.24 21.58
CA ILE A 229 -15.25 11.59 21.00
C ILE A 229 -13.85 12.05 20.58
N GLY A 230 -12.85 11.85 21.44
CA GLY A 230 -11.45 12.15 21.13
C GLY A 230 -10.93 11.35 19.93
N ALA A 231 -11.24 10.06 19.85
CA ALA A 231 -10.88 9.21 18.72
C ALA A 231 -11.52 9.69 17.41
N GLY A 232 -12.79 10.08 17.47
CA GLY A 232 -13.52 10.70 16.38
C GLY A 232 -12.84 11.98 15.90
N ALA A 233 -12.44 12.86 16.81
CA ALA A 233 -11.75 14.12 16.48
C ALA A 233 -10.38 13.87 15.81
N MET A 234 -9.59 12.90 16.28
CA MET A 234 -8.35 12.53 15.62
C MET A 234 -8.62 11.97 14.20
N GLY A 235 -9.65 11.15 14.05
CA GLY A 235 -10.00 10.57 12.74
C GLY A 235 -10.50 11.63 11.77
N PHE A 236 -11.23 12.63 12.27
CA PHE A 236 -11.65 13.79 11.50
C PHE A 236 -10.44 14.59 11.00
N SER A 237 -9.45 14.86 11.87
CA SER A 237 -8.19 15.52 11.50
C SER A 237 -7.40 14.74 10.44
N ALA A 238 -7.39 13.41 10.52
CA ALA A 238 -6.80 12.57 9.48
C ALA A 238 -7.56 12.73 8.15
N CYS A 239 -8.89 12.77 8.17
CA CYS A 239 -9.70 12.98 6.97
C CYS A 239 -9.47 14.34 6.33
N MET A 240 -9.18 15.40 7.10
CA MET A 240 -8.83 16.70 6.53
C MET A 240 -7.53 16.63 5.72
N GLY A 241 -6.53 15.91 6.24
CA GLY A 241 -5.31 15.60 5.47
C GLY A 241 -5.61 14.73 4.24
N GLY A 242 -6.49 13.74 4.39
CA GLY A 242 -6.94 12.89 3.29
C GLY A 242 -7.60 13.68 2.16
N LEU A 243 -8.55 14.57 2.47
CA LEU A 243 -9.20 15.45 1.50
C LEU A 243 -8.20 16.34 0.78
N TYR A 244 -7.21 16.89 1.49
CA TYR A 244 -6.15 17.67 0.88
C TYR A 244 -5.29 16.84 -0.10
N LEU A 245 -4.87 15.65 0.35
CA LEU A 245 -4.09 14.73 -0.47
C LEU A 245 -4.86 14.32 -1.73
N GLU A 246 -6.14 13.99 -1.56
CA GLU A 246 -7.02 13.58 -2.65
C GLU A 246 -7.24 14.70 -3.66
N MET A 247 -7.45 15.93 -3.20
CA MET A 247 -7.51 17.08 -4.12
C MET A 247 -6.22 17.23 -4.92
N SER A 248 -5.05 17.06 -4.29
CA SER A 248 -3.77 17.10 -5.00
C SER A 248 -3.65 15.99 -6.05
N LEU A 249 -4.09 14.77 -5.71
CA LEU A 249 -4.09 13.62 -6.61
C LEU A 249 -5.06 13.80 -7.80
N LEU A 250 -6.26 14.33 -7.56
CA LEU A 250 -7.25 14.61 -8.61
C LEU A 250 -6.77 15.69 -9.58
N LEU A 251 -6.20 16.78 -9.07
CA LEU A 251 -5.62 17.84 -9.90
C LEU A 251 -4.46 17.30 -10.76
N ALA A 252 -3.63 16.43 -10.19
CA ALA A 252 -2.57 15.77 -10.95
C ALA A 252 -3.13 14.82 -12.03
N SER A 253 -4.25 14.13 -11.76
CA SER A 253 -4.87 13.21 -12.72
C SER A 253 -5.50 13.88 -13.94
N THR A 254 -5.88 15.15 -13.83
CA THR A 254 -6.48 15.94 -14.91
C THR A 254 -5.49 16.91 -15.57
N GLU A 255 -4.20 16.78 -15.25
CA GLU A 255 -3.12 17.67 -15.74
C GLU A 255 -3.41 19.16 -15.47
N PHE A 256 -3.99 19.46 -14.30
CA PHE A 256 -4.34 20.83 -13.92
C PHE A 256 -3.08 21.73 -13.88
N PRO A 257 -3.17 23.01 -14.26
CA PRO A 257 -2.00 23.87 -14.48
C PRO A 257 -1.13 24.17 -13.25
N PHE A 258 -1.60 23.84 -12.03
CA PHE A 258 -0.81 23.96 -10.82
C PHE A 258 -1.09 22.79 -9.87
N GLY A 259 -0.06 22.39 -9.10
CA GLY A 259 -0.15 21.36 -8.08
C GLY A 259 -0.23 21.93 -6.67
N LEU A 260 -0.85 21.19 -5.77
CA LEU A 260 -0.89 21.54 -4.35
C LEU A 260 0.34 20.98 -3.62
N PRO A 261 1.01 21.77 -2.77
CA PRO A 261 2.22 21.33 -2.09
C PRO A 261 1.92 20.30 -1.00
N VAL A 262 2.32 19.05 -1.23
CA VAL A 262 2.19 17.96 -0.23
C VAL A 262 3.36 17.87 0.75
N GLY A 263 4.42 18.66 0.53
CA GLY A 263 5.63 18.71 1.37
C GLY A 263 6.48 17.44 1.25
N ASP A 264 7.39 17.39 0.28
CA ASP A 264 8.29 16.26 0.08
C ASP A 264 9.26 16.11 1.26
N LEU A 265 9.27 14.93 1.88
CA LEU A 265 10.13 14.61 3.03
C LEU A 265 11.28 13.65 2.65
N SER A 266 11.44 13.32 1.36
CA SER A 266 12.52 12.46 0.88
C SER A 266 13.92 12.96 1.28
N GLY A 267 14.08 14.28 1.44
CA GLY A 267 15.31 14.92 1.92
C GLY A 267 15.54 14.90 3.43
N PHE A 268 14.50 14.64 4.24
CA PHE A 268 14.57 14.68 5.71
C PHE A 268 15.36 13.49 6.29
N LEU A 269 15.24 12.31 5.66
CA LEU A 269 15.98 11.12 6.02
C LEU A 269 16.66 10.54 4.77
N ARG A 270 17.99 10.70 4.64
CA ARG A 270 18.75 10.08 3.53
C ARG A 270 18.49 8.57 3.50
N GLY A 271 17.90 8.07 2.42
CA GLY A 271 17.78 6.62 2.20
C GLY A 271 19.17 6.01 2.01
N ASN A 272 19.38 4.79 2.50
CA ASN A 272 20.56 4.02 2.10
C ASN A 272 20.42 3.76 0.59
N LYS A 273 21.29 4.39 -0.20
CA LYS A 273 21.56 3.97 -1.57
C LYS A 273 22.38 2.69 -1.43
N ALA A 274 21.70 1.54 -1.40
CA ALA A 274 22.31 0.25 -1.68
C ALA A 274 22.27 0.05 -3.19
#